data_AF-A0A520JJR3-F1
#
_entry.id   AF-A0A520JJR3-F1
#
_cell.length_a   1.000
_cell.length_b   1.000
_cell.length_c   1.000
_cell.angle_alpha   90.00
_cell.angle_beta   90.00
_cell.angle_gamma   90.00
#
_symmetry.space_group_name_H-M   'P 1'
#
loop_
_entity.id
_entity.type
_entity.pdbx_description
1 polymer ?
#
loop_
_entity_poly.entity_id
_entity_poly.type
_entity_poly.pdbx_seq_one_letter_code
_entity_poly.pdbx_strand_id
1 'polypeptide(L)'
;DDFGTGHSSLAYLQRLPARIVKIDQAFMRNLTEAAGPDFVLVETMIGLAHKLGYRVVAEGIETAEAAAILTQLGCEEAQGFWFARPMEAAPFAIWLAARETAAEPERG
;
A
#
# COMPACT_ATOMS: atom_id res chain seq x y z
N ASP A 1 7.76 -3.65 9.54
CA ASP A 1 7.10 -4.57 10.46
C ASP A 1 6.29 -3.80 11.49
N ASP A 2 4.99 -3.90 11.27
CA ASP A 2 3.87 -3.63 12.17
C ASP A 2 3.75 -2.26 12.84
N PHE A 3 3.08 -1.34 12.15
CA PHE A 3 2.43 -0.20 12.76
C PHE A 3 1.00 -0.60 13.19
N GLY A 4 0.75 -0.73 14.49
CA GLY A 4 -0.61 -0.95 15.02
C GLY A 4 -0.87 -2.22 15.84
N THR A 5 0.09 -3.14 16.00
CA THR A 5 -0.11 -4.40 16.77
C THR A 5 0.36 -4.34 18.24
N GLY A 6 0.63 -3.14 18.78
CA GLY A 6 0.83 -2.92 20.22
C GLY A 6 2.26 -2.65 20.70
N HIS A 7 3.30 -2.72 19.84
CA HIS A 7 4.68 -2.41 20.25
C HIS A 7 5.44 -1.35 19.43
N SER A 8 4.83 -0.75 18.40
CA SER A 8 5.41 0.39 17.68
C SER A 8 4.74 1.69 18.13
N SER A 9 5.28 2.33 19.16
CA SER A 9 4.82 3.68 19.51
C SER A 9 5.21 4.67 18.42
N LEU A 10 4.35 5.65 18.11
CA LEU A 10 4.68 6.76 17.20
C LEU A 10 5.99 7.47 17.58
N ALA A 11 6.30 7.51 18.88
CA ALA A 11 7.56 8.04 19.41
C ALA A 11 8.79 7.22 18.98
N TYR A 12 8.65 5.91 18.77
CA TYR A 12 9.71 5.06 18.25
C TYR A 12 9.90 5.27 16.74
N LEU A 13 8.79 5.44 16.01
CA LEU A 13 8.82 5.66 14.57
C LEU A 13 9.68 6.88 14.21
N GLN A 14 9.49 8.00 14.92
CA GLN A 14 10.28 9.24 14.77
C GLN A 14 11.80 9.08 14.93
N ARG A 15 12.26 7.99 15.57
CA ARG A 15 13.69 7.76 15.87
C ARG A 15 14.34 6.74 14.94
N LEU A 16 13.55 6.05 14.12
CA LEU A 16 14.07 5.07 13.18
C LEU A 16 14.63 5.77 11.94
N PRO A 17 15.80 5.35 11.42
CA PRO A 17 16.35 5.84 10.15
C PRO A 17 15.59 5.31 8.91
N ALA A 18 14.40 4.75 9.11
CA ALA A 18 13.53 4.29 8.05
C ALA A 18 12.94 5.48 7.28
N ARG A 19 12.58 5.26 6.01
CA ARG A 19 11.85 6.24 5.19
C ARG A 19 10.50 5.71 4.71
N ILE A 20 10.15 4.50 5.12
CA ILE A 20 8.96 3.79 4.67
C ILE A 20 8.23 3.22 5.88
N VAL A 21 6.91 3.40 5.91
CA VAL A 21 6.00 2.75 6.86
C VAL A 21 5.10 1.81 6.09
N LYS A 22 4.88 0.63 6.65
CA LYS A 22 3.96 -0.36 6.10
C LYS A 22 2.64 -0.31 6.88
N ILE A 23 1.51 -0.25 6.16
CA ILE A 23 0.17 -0.40 6.76
C ILE A 23 -0.29 -1.83 6.50
N ASP A 24 -0.54 -2.56 7.59
CA ASP A 24 -0.87 -3.97 7.56
C ASP A 24 -2.22 -4.26 6.87
N GLN A 25 -2.31 -5.46 6.31
CA GLN A 25 -3.52 -5.98 5.64
C GLN A 25 -4.78 -5.93 6.49
N ALA A 26 -4.68 -5.99 7.83
CA ALA A 26 -5.84 -5.91 8.71
C ALA A 26 -6.64 -4.62 8.49
N PHE A 27 -5.99 -3.52 8.11
CA PHE A 27 -6.65 -2.24 7.81
C PHE A 27 -7.24 -2.20 6.39
N MET A 28 -6.77 -3.05 5.49
CA MET A 28 -7.21 -3.08 4.09
C MET A 28 -8.46 -3.94 3.88
N ARG A 29 -8.67 -4.96 4.72
CA ARG A 29 -9.79 -5.92 4.59
C ARG A 29 -11.17 -5.26 4.56
N ASN A 30 -11.35 -4.14 5.25
CA ASN A 30 -12.64 -3.44 5.35
C ASN A 30 -12.66 -2.11 4.56
N LEU A 31 -11.59 -1.78 3.83
CA LEU A 31 -11.49 -0.52 3.09
C LEU A 31 -12.26 -0.62 1.76
N THR A 32 -13.59 -0.61 1.84
CA THR A 32 -14.49 -0.81 0.68
C THR A 32 -15.03 0.48 0.09
N GLU A 33 -15.02 1.57 0.86
CA GLU A 33 -15.53 2.88 0.43
C GLU A 33 -14.68 4.02 1.00
N ALA A 34 -14.71 5.18 0.35
CA ALA A 34 -14.03 6.40 0.81
C ALA A 34 -14.84 7.10 1.93
N ALA A 35 -15.34 6.33 2.89
CA ALA A 35 -16.19 6.78 3.98
C ALA A 35 -16.11 5.82 5.19
N GLY A 36 -16.62 6.28 6.33
CA GLY A 36 -16.71 5.46 7.53
C GLY A 36 -15.39 5.32 8.31
N PRO A 37 -15.41 4.54 9.40
CA PRO A 37 -14.31 4.49 10.36
C PRO A 37 -13.03 3.86 9.78
N ASP A 38 -13.15 2.83 8.95
CA ASP A 38 -11.99 2.17 8.34
C ASP A 38 -11.25 3.11 7.39
N PHE A 39 -11.98 3.89 6.56
CA PHE A 39 -11.40 4.93 5.71
C PHE A 39 -10.68 6.00 6.52
N VAL A 40 -11.33 6.57 7.54
CA VAL A 40 -10.75 7.63 8.38
C VAL A 40 -9.47 7.14 9.07
N LEU A 41 -9.43 5.88 9.48
CA LEU A 41 -8.26 5.28 10.10
C LEU A 41 -7.08 5.19 9.10
N VAL A 42 -7.32 4.65 7.91
CA VAL A 42 -6.29 4.53 6.87
C VAL A 42 -5.81 5.91 6.39
N GLU A 43 -6.73 6.84 6.15
CA GLU A 43 -6.42 8.24 5.82
C GLU A 43 -5.53 8.89 6.88
N THR A 44 -5.87 8.69 8.16
CA THR A 44 -5.10 9.24 9.28
C THR A 44 -3.69 8.66 9.35
N MET A 45 -3.55 7.33 9.15
CA MET A 45 -2.25 6.67 9.15
C MET A 45 -1.35 7.19 8.02
N ILE A 46 -1.88 7.28 6.80
CA ILE A 46 -1.16 7.79 5.63
C ILE A 46 -0.77 9.25 5.85
N GLY A 47 -1.72 10.09 6.25
CA GLY A 47 -1.47 11.51 6.49
C GLY A 47 -0.44 11.76 7.59
N LEU A 48 -0.41 10.94 8.63
CA LEU A 48 0.60 11.03 9.68
C LEU A 48 1.98 10.59 9.21
N ALA A 49 2.08 9.49 8.46
CA ALA A 49 3.33 9.03 7.87
C ALA A 49 3.96 10.11 6.98
N HIS A 50 3.16 10.71 6.10
CA HIS A 50 3.61 11.80 5.22
C HIS A 50 4.10 13.02 6.00
N LYS A 51 3.37 13.44 7.05
CA LYS A 51 3.79 14.57 7.91
C LYS A 51 5.11 14.33 8.65
N LEU A 52 5.41 13.06 8.92
CA LEU A 52 6.67 12.65 9.55
C LEU A 52 7.79 12.39 8.52
N GLY A 53 7.52 12.57 7.22
CA GLY A 53 8.50 12.41 6.14
C GLY A 53 8.70 10.97 5.67
N TYR A 54 7.75 10.08 5.96
CA TYR A 54 7.78 8.68 5.52
C TYR A 54 6.90 8.51 4.27
N ARG A 55 7.33 7.61 3.38
CA ARG A 55 6.50 7.02 2.32
C ARG A 55 5.70 5.85 2.89
N VAL A 56 4.61 5.49 2.25
CA VAL A 56 3.71 4.42 2.69
C VAL A 56 3.69 3.26 1.71
N VAL A 57 3.72 2.04 2.26
CA VAL A 57 3.41 0.80 1.54
C VAL A 57 2.18 0.18 2.19
N ALA A 58 1.09 0.00 1.43
CA ALA A 58 -0.09 -0.72 1.91
C ALA A 58 -0.01 -2.21 1.56
N GLU A 59 -0.28 -3.09 2.52
CA GLU A 59 -0.21 -4.54 2.32
C GLU A 59 -1.59 -5.20 2.27
N GLY A 60 -1.71 -6.31 1.52
CA GLY A 60 -2.92 -7.12 1.50
C GLY A 60 -4.08 -6.53 0.69
N ILE A 61 -3.77 -5.84 -0.42
CA ILE A 61 -4.81 -5.30 -1.30
C ILE A 61 -5.42 -6.42 -2.14
N GLU A 62 -6.71 -6.66 -1.97
CA GLU A 62 -7.44 -7.73 -2.68
C GLU A 62 -8.53 -7.21 -3.63
N THR A 63 -8.92 -5.93 -3.52
CA THR A 63 -10.04 -5.35 -4.28
C THR A 63 -9.63 -4.11 -5.07
N ALA A 64 -10.36 -3.83 -6.14
CA ALA A 64 -10.16 -2.64 -6.97
C ALA A 64 -10.49 -1.37 -6.19
N GLU A 65 -11.51 -1.44 -5.34
CA GLU A 65 -11.99 -0.35 -4.50
C GLU A 65 -10.91 0.10 -3.52
N ALA A 66 -10.29 -0.85 -2.80
CA ALA A 66 -9.21 -0.54 -1.87
C ALA A 66 -8.01 0.09 -2.60
N ALA A 67 -7.65 -0.44 -3.79
CA ALA A 67 -6.56 0.11 -4.60
C ALA A 67 -6.86 1.55 -5.07
N ALA A 68 -8.10 1.84 -5.48
CA ALA A 68 -8.52 3.16 -5.90
C ALA A 68 -8.50 4.16 -4.73
N ILE A 69 -9.00 3.76 -3.56
CA ILE A 69 -8.97 4.59 -2.33
C ILE A 69 -7.53 4.91 -1.94
N LEU A 70 -6.64 3.92 -1.92
CA LEU A 70 -5.23 4.14 -1.58
C LEU A 70 -4.54 5.09 -2.56
N THR A 71 -4.88 5.01 -3.85
CA THR A 71 -4.40 5.94 -4.87
C THR A 71 -4.88 7.37 -4.56
N GLN A 72 -6.15 7.54 -4.20
CA GLN A 72 -6.72 8.85 -3.82
C GLN A 72 -6.07 9.43 -2.56
N LEU A 73 -5.75 8.59 -1.58
CA LEU A 73 -5.05 8.98 -0.35
C LEU A 73 -3.56 9.29 -0.56
N GLY A 74 -3.04 9.05 -1.76
CA GLY A 74 -1.64 9.32 -2.11
C GLY A 74 -0.66 8.28 -1.55
N CYS A 75 -1.11 7.04 -1.30
CA CYS A 75 -0.23 5.94 -0.94
C CYS A 75 0.70 5.60 -2.12
N GLU A 76 2.02 5.58 -1.91
CA GLU A 76 2.98 5.44 -3.01
C GLU A 76 3.15 4.02 -3.52
N GLU A 77 3.01 3.04 -2.63
CA GLU A 77 3.26 1.64 -2.94
C GLU A 77 2.16 0.75 -2.34
N ALA A 78 1.78 -0.29 -3.06
CA ALA A 78 0.78 -1.24 -2.61
C ALA A 78 1.12 -2.66 -3.07
N GLN A 79 0.84 -3.64 -2.21
CA GLN A 79 1.03 -5.06 -2.53
C GLN A 79 -0.21 -5.86 -2.12
N GLY A 80 -0.54 -6.89 -2.90
CA GLY A 80 -1.64 -7.80 -2.60
C GLY A 80 -2.13 -8.55 -3.82
N PHE A 81 -3.05 -9.49 -3.58
CA PHE A 81 -3.56 -10.38 -4.62
C PHE A 81 -4.34 -9.68 -5.73
N TRP A 82 -4.82 -8.45 -5.49
CA TRP A 82 -5.37 -7.60 -6.54
C TRP A 82 -4.36 -7.35 -7.67
N PHE A 83 -3.08 -7.16 -7.33
CA PHE A 83 -2.02 -6.90 -8.32
C PHE A 83 -1.45 -8.20 -8.91
N ALA A 84 -1.02 -9.09 -8.01
CA ALA A 84 -0.46 -10.39 -8.34
C ALA A 84 -0.39 -11.27 -7.09
N ARG A 85 -0.55 -12.58 -7.27
CA ARG A 85 -0.18 -13.55 -6.23
C ARG A 85 1.34 -13.70 -6.17
N PRO A 86 1.92 -14.05 -5.00
CA PRO A 86 3.31 -14.50 -4.90
C PRO A 86 3.56 -15.60 -5.93
N MET A 87 4.69 -15.51 -6.60
CA MET A 87 5.03 -16.42 -7.69
C MET A 87 6.54 -16.68 -7.71
N GLU A 88 6.92 -17.84 -8.21
CA GLU A 88 8.32 -18.20 -8.40
C GLU A 88 8.99 -17.30 -9.45
N ALA A 89 10.33 -17.27 -9.44
CA ALA A 89 11.11 -16.38 -10.29
C ALA A 89 10.81 -16.53 -11.80
N ALA A 90 10.59 -17.77 -12.28
CA ALA A 90 10.28 -18.01 -13.69
C ALA A 90 8.89 -17.45 -14.10
N PRO A 91 7.79 -17.77 -13.38
CA PRO A 91 6.51 -17.08 -13.56
C PRO A 91 6.58 -15.56 -13.43
N PHE A 92 7.40 -15.03 -12.51
CA PHE A 92 7.59 -13.58 -12.34
C PHE A 92 8.14 -12.91 -13.59
N ALA A 93 9.16 -13.49 -14.23
CA ALA A 93 9.73 -12.95 -15.45
C ALA A 93 8.68 -12.85 -16.58
N ILE A 94 7.81 -13.85 -16.70
CA ILE A 94 6.71 -13.86 -17.67
C ILE A 94 5.69 -12.76 -17.35
N TRP A 95 5.29 -12.66 -16.07
CA TRP A 95 4.35 -11.66 -15.60
C TRP A 95 4.86 -10.22 -15.83
N LEU A 96 6.16 -9.99 -15.61
CA LEU A 96 6.80 -8.69 -15.78
C LEU A 96 6.83 -8.28 -17.27
N ALA A 97 7.30 -9.17 -18.14
CA ALA A 97 7.38 -8.91 -19.59
C ALA A 97 6.02 -8.59 -20.22
N ALA A 98 4.95 -9.26 -19.76
CA ALA A 98 3.59 -8.99 -20.23
C ALA A 98 3.09 -7.58 -19.90
N ARG A 99 3.60 -6.96 -18.81
CA ARG A 99 3.21 -5.63 -18.35
C ARG A 99 4.06 -4.52 -18.96
N GLU A 100 5.34 -4.77 -19.22
CA GLU A 100 6.17 -3.84 -19.99
C GLU A 100 5.59 -3.62 -21.39
N THR A 101 5.06 -4.68 -22.01
CA THR A 101 4.42 -4.62 -23.33
C THR A 101 3.05 -3.90 -23.28
N ALA A 102 2.30 -4.03 -22.18
CA ALA A 102 0.99 -3.38 -22.02
C ALA A 102 1.07 -1.88 -21.65
N ALA A 103 2.23 -1.42 -21.15
CA ALA A 103 2.47 -0.04 -20.74
C ALA A 103 2.90 0.89 -21.89
N GLU A 104 2.87 0.42 -23.14
CA GLU A 104 3.21 1.22 -24.32
C GLU A 104 1.92 1.67 -25.05
N PRO A 105 1.30 2.81 -24.68
CA PRO A 105 0.37 3.49 -25.56
C PRO A 105 1.13 4.34 -26.58
N GLU A 106 0.59 4.33 -27.79
CA GLU A 106 1.05 4.95 -29.03
C GLU A 106 1.92 6.23 -28.90
N ARG A 107 3.13 6.17 -29.47
CA ARG A 107 3.79 7.38 -29.98
C ARG A 107 3.03 7.83 -31.23
N GLY A 108 2.08 8.73 -31.05
CA GLY A 108 1.42 9.51 -32.10
C GLY A 108 1.54 10.99 -31.79
#